data_AF-A0A7Y2PI63-F1
#
_entry.id   AF-A0A7Y2PI63-F1
#
_cell.length_a   1.000
_cell.length_b   1.000
_cell.length_c   1.000
_cell.angle_alpha   90.00
_cell.angle_beta   90.00
_cell.angle_gamma   90.00
#
_symmetry.space_group_name_H-M   'P 1'
#
loop_
_entity.id
_entity.type
_entity.pdbx_description
1 polymer ?
#
loop_
_entity_poly.entity_id
_entity_poly.type
_entity_poly.pdbx_seq_one_letter_code
_entity_poly.pdbx_strand_id
1 'polypeptide(L)'
;VDDYQCGPYLLDPFYLACTRAQPPGLWRLRQFAPDHFYLGEYYLTYYQQTGLAEEVAFFVDLGEGAMAVLSLMRSTASCAFSRDEMQLIECAQAVVEQVINEAWRLRQTEQPRPAQDLDFKIREVFDHFGAHILTVREQEIVQLLLRGHSSASVAEQLGISPGTVKIHRKNIYAKLGIGSQSELLGLFIRDLTGQELVVEP
;
A
#
# COMPACT_ATOMS: atom_id res chain seq x y z
N VAL A 1 -14.84 4.31 3.11
CA VAL A 1 -14.39 3.93 1.74
C VAL A 1 -13.79 5.15 1.05
N ASP A 2 -14.43 6.31 1.14
CA ASP A 2 -13.91 7.57 0.55
C ASP A 2 -12.49 7.93 1.03
N ASP A 3 -12.16 7.72 2.31
CA ASP A 3 -10.81 8.02 2.84
C ASP A 3 -9.68 7.19 2.21
N TYR A 4 -9.94 5.98 1.69
CA TYR A 4 -8.93 5.12 1.07
C TYR A 4 -8.50 5.63 -0.31
N GLN A 5 -9.44 6.24 -1.05
CA GLN A 5 -9.20 6.78 -2.40
C GLN A 5 -8.36 8.06 -2.38
N CYS A 6 -8.28 8.73 -1.23
CA CYS A 6 -7.54 9.98 -1.04
C CYS A 6 -6.02 9.80 -0.79
N GLY A 7 -5.46 8.61 -1.04
CA GLY A 7 -4.02 8.36 -0.94
C GLY A 7 -3.56 7.17 -0.09
N PRO A 8 -4.27 6.70 0.97
CA PRO A 8 -3.85 5.53 1.75
C PRO A 8 -3.62 4.26 0.93
N TYR A 9 -4.27 4.11 -0.23
CA TYR A 9 -4.03 3.01 -1.16
C TYR A 9 -2.57 2.92 -1.67
N LEU A 10 -1.78 4.00 -1.61
CA LEU A 10 -0.36 3.97 -2.00
C LEU A 10 0.50 3.08 -1.10
N LEU A 11 0.04 2.87 0.14
CA LEU A 11 0.72 2.03 1.13
C LEU A 11 0.15 0.60 1.15
N ASP A 12 -0.88 0.33 0.33
CA ASP A 12 -1.52 -0.97 0.20
C ASP A 12 -0.56 -1.97 -0.46
N PRO A 13 -0.29 -3.14 0.16
CA PRO A 13 0.61 -4.14 -0.40
C PRO A 13 0.19 -4.68 -1.78
N PHE A 14 -1.10 -4.81 -2.06
CA PHE A 14 -1.58 -5.25 -3.38
C PHE A 14 -1.44 -4.15 -4.42
N TYR A 15 -1.68 -2.88 -4.05
CA TYR A 15 -1.38 -1.76 -4.94
C TYR A 15 0.12 -1.74 -5.29
N LEU A 16 0.99 -1.86 -4.28
CA LEU A 16 2.45 -1.92 -4.47
C LEU A 16 2.87 -3.15 -5.29
N ALA A 17 2.17 -4.27 -5.19
CA ALA A 17 2.41 -5.43 -6.02
C ALA A 17 2.06 -5.14 -7.50
N CYS A 18 0.95 -4.44 -7.76
CA CYS A 18 0.58 -4.01 -9.11
C CYS A 18 1.66 -3.10 -9.73
N THR A 19 2.23 -2.17 -8.95
CA THR A 19 3.28 -1.27 -9.45
C THR A 19 4.59 -2.00 -9.78
N ARG A 20 4.78 -3.20 -9.22
CA ARG A 20 5.95 -4.06 -9.43
C ARG A 20 5.71 -5.15 -10.48
N ALA A 21 4.65 -5.03 -11.28
CA ALA A 21 4.27 -5.98 -12.32
C ALA A 21 4.07 -7.42 -11.80
N GLN A 22 3.38 -7.53 -10.65
CA GLN A 22 3.00 -8.83 -10.10
C GLN A 22 2.25 -9.69 -11.14
N PRO A 23 2.61 -10.98 -11.32
CA PRO A 23 1.90 -11.85 -12.24
C PRO A 23 0.41 -12.02 -11.86
N PRO A 24 -0.49 -12.13 -12.86
CA PRO A 24 -1.89 -12.50 -12.62
C PRO A 24 -2.03 -13.81 -11.84
N GLY A 25 -3.13 -13.95 -11.11
CA GLY A 25 -3.45 -15.13 -10.33
C GLY A 25 -3.95 -14.82 -8.92
N LEU A 26 -4.13 -15.87 -8.12
CA LEU A 26 -4.60 -15.78 -6.74
C LEU A 26 -3.44 -15.61 -5.77
N TRP A 27 -3.45 -14.53 -4.99
CA TRP A 27 -2.42 -14.22 -4.01
C TRP A 27 -2.99 -13.88 -2.64
N ARG A 28 -2.21 -14.07 -1.58
CA ARG A 28 -2.57 -13.67 -0.21
C ARG A 28 -1.84 -12.38 0.15
N LEU A 29 -2.52 -11.46 0.84
CA LEU A 29 -1.93 -10.19 1.26
C LEU A 29 -0.63 -10.40 2.07
N ARG A 30 -0.62 -11.42 2.93
CA ARG A 30 0.54 -11.81 3.74
C ARG A 30 1.82 -12.14 2.95
N GLN A 31 1.71 -12.45 1.65
CA GLN A 31 2.87 -12.72 0.79
C GLN A 31 3.57 -11.43 0.36
N PHE A 32 2.87 -10.29 0.42
CA PHE A 32 3.39 -8.96 0.06
C PHE A 32 3.61 -8.07 1.28
N ALA A 33 2.95 -8.39 2.40
CA ALA A 33 3.08 -7.66 3.65
C ALA A 33 4.55 -7.66 4.13
N PRO A 34 5.19 -6.47 4.29
CA PRO A 34 6.50 -6.39 4.91
C PRO A 34 6.52 -6.91 6.36
N ASP A 35 7.71 -7.13 6.88
CA ASP A 35 7.95 -7.76 8.18
C ASP A 35 7.28 -7.05 9.37
N HIS A 36 7.11 -5.74 9.27
CA HIS A 36 6.41 -4.93 10.27
C HIS A 36 5.06 -4.41 9.80
N PHE A 37 4.50 -4.94 8.70
CA PHE A 37 3.24 -4.46 8.15
C PHE A 37 2.09 -4.53 9.15
N TYR A 38 1.84 -5.70 9.73
CA TYR A 38 0.75 -5.94 10.69
C TYR A 38 0.93 -5.21 12.04
N LEU A 39 2.14 -4.73 12.29
CA LEU A 39 2.50 -3.91 13.46
C LEU A 39 2.64 -2.43 13.10
N GLY A 40 2.55 -2.11 11.82
CA GLY A 40 2.80 -0.81 11.27
C GLY A 40 1.58 0.08 11.42
N GLU A 41 1.84 1.37 11.58
CA GLU A 41 0.81 2.38 11.83
C GLU A 41 -0.23 2.45 10.70
N TYR A 42 0.20 2.19 9.47
CA TYR A 42 -0.71 2.10 8.32
C TYR A 42 -1.75 0.99 8.51
N TYR A 43 -1.31 -0.21 8.89
CA TYR A 43 -2.21 -1.33 9.13
C TYR A 43 -3.14 -1.07 10.31
N LEU A 44 -2.63 -0.55 11.43
CA LEU A 44 -3.44 -0.24 12.61
C LEU A 44 -4.50 0.84 12.31
N THR A 45 -4.15 1.83 11.49
CA THR A 45 -5.05 2.95 11.17
C THR A 45 -6.11 2.56 10.14
N TYR A 46 -5.72 1.84 9.07
CA TYR A 46 -6.60 1.61 7.91
C TYR A 46 -7.12 0.18 7.78
N TYR A 47 -6.36 -0.82 8.23
CA TYR A 47 -6.75 -2.22 8.13
C TYR A 47 -7.39 -2.77 9.41
N GLN A 48 -6.88 -2.46 10.60
CA GLN A 48 -7.43 -3.04 11.84
C GLN A 48 -8.90 -2.66 12.06
N GLN A 49 -9.29 -1.43 11.68
CA GLN A 49 -10.67 -0.95 11.80
C GLN A 49 -11.67 -1.72 10.92
N THR A 50 -11.19 -2.37 9.87
CA THR A 50 -12.02 -3.19 8.97
C THR A 50 -12.39 -4.55 9.57
N GLY A 51 -11.75 -4.94 10.70
CA GLY A 51 -12.04 -6.20 11.37
C GLY A 51 -11.69 -7.42 10.53
N LEU A 52 -10.62 -7.35 9.73
CA LEU A 52 -10.19 -8.41 8.83
C LEU A 52 -9.12 -9.31 9.45
N ALA A 53 -9.31 -10.63 9.33
CA ALA A 53 -8.32 -11.65 9.72
C ALA A 53 -7.42 -12.06 8.55
N GLU A 54 -7.97 -12.07 7.34
CA GLU A 54 -7.21 -12.44 6.15
C GLU A 54 -7.81 -11.80 4.90
N GLU A 55 -6.93 -11.47 3.96
CA GLU A 55 -7.27 -11.02 2.63
C GLU A 55 -6.51 -11.82 1.58
N VAL A 56 -7.24 -12.27 0.56
CA VAL A 56 -6.72 -12.91 -0.66
C VAL A 56 -7.29 -12.18 -1.86
N ALA A 57 -6.55 -12.09 -2.96
CA ALA A 57 -7.02 -11.37 -4.13
C ALA A 57 -6.63 -12.05 -5.44
N PHE A 58 -7.52 -11.91 -6.42
CA PHE A 58 -7.21 -12.22 -7.80
C PHE A 58 -6.62 -11.00 -8.48
N PHE A 59 -5.42 -11.16 -9.03
CA PHE A 59 -4.77 -10.21 -9.91
C PHE A 59 -5.13 -10.58 -11.33
N VAL A 60 -5.78 -9.67 -12.05
CA VAL A 60 -6.26 -9.89 -13.42
C VAL A 60 -5.64 -8.86 -14.35
N ASP A 61 -4.92 -9.33 -15.36
CA ASP A 61 -4.42 -8.48 -16.44
C ASP A 61 -5.59 -8.05 -17.32
N LEU A 62 -5.70 -6.73 -17.53
CA LEU A 62 -6.72 -6.11 -18.35
C LEU A 62 -6.18 -5.65 -19.72
N GLY A 63 -4.90 -5.87 -19.99
CA GLY A 63 -4.19 -5.34 -21.15
C GLY A 63 -3.73 -3.88 -20.97
N GLU A 64 -2.84 -3.43 -21.87
CA GLU A 64 -2.35 -2.04 -21.93
C GLU A 64 -1.75 -1.52 -20.60
N GLY A 65 -1.12 -2.41 -19.82
CA GLY A 65 -0.54 -2.08 -18.52
C GLY A 65 -1.57 -1.78 -17.42
N ALA A 66 -2.84 -2.14 -17.63
CA ALA A 66 -3.87 -2.07 -16.60
C ALA A 66 -4.03 -3.42 -15.88
N MET A 67 -4.24 -3.35 -14.58
CA MET A 67 -4.42 -4.52 -13.72
C MET A 67 -5.63 -4.27 -12.81
N ALA A 68 -6.50 -5.28 -12.71
CA ALA A 68 -7.55 -5.32 -11.70
C ALA A 68 -7.11 -6.20 -10.53
N VAL A 69 -7.51 -5.79 -9.33
CA VAL A 69 -7.39 -6.61 -8.12
C VAL A 69 -8.79 -6.81 -7.57
N LEU A 70 -9.23 -8.07 -7.50
CA LEU A 70 -10.48 -8.45 -6.82
C LEU A 70 -10.13 -9.08 -5.48
N SER A 71 -10.32 -8.32 -4.39
CA SER A 71 -10.07 -8.78 -3.04
C SER A 71 -11.26 -9.55 -2.44
N LEU A 72 -10.94 -10.64 -1.77
CA LEU A 72 -11.81 -11.44 -0.91
C LEU A 72 -11.28 -11.37 0.51
N MET A 73 -12.13 -10.95 1.43
CA MET A 73 -11.74 -10.67 2.81
C MET A 73 -12.52 -11.56 3.79
N ARG A 74 -11.84 -12.03 4.84
CA ARG A 74 -12.46 -12.70 5.99
C ARG A 74 -12.40 -11.82 7.22
N SER A 75 -13.49 -11.80 7.97
CA SER A 75 -13.55 -11.13 9.27
C SER A 75 -12.71 -11.87 10.31
N THR A 76 -12.19 -11.13 11.31
CA THR A 76 -11.50 -11.64 12.51
C THR A 76 -12.30 -12.65 13.32
N ALA A 77 -13.63 -12.71 13.14
CA ALA A 77 -14.46 -13.75 13.72
C ALA A 77 -14.27 -15.14 13.06
N SER A 78 -13.54 -15.22 11.96
CA SER A 78 -13.28 -16.45 11.20
C SER A 78 -11.79 -16.77 11.16
N CYS A 79 -11.46 -18.06 11.02
CA CYS A 79 -10.08 -18.48 10.78
C CYS A 79 -9.60 -18.09 9.38
N ALA A 80 -8.28 -18.01 9.24
CA ALA A 80 -7.62 -17.93 7.93
C ALA A 80 -8.12 -19.05 6.98
N PHE A 81 -8.16 -18.75 5.69
CA PHE A 81 -8.44 -19.71 4.64
C PHE A 81 -7.52 -20.92 4.76
N SER A 82 -8.14 -22.09 4.84
CA SER A 82 -7.43 -23.36 4.80
C SER A 82 -6.81 -23.58 3.41
N ARG A 83 -5.97 -24.61 3.30
CA ARG A 83 -5.38 -24.99 2.01
C ARG A 83 -6.46 -25.43 1.01
N ASP A 84 -7.45 -26.17 1.48
CA ASP A 84 -8.53 -26.70 0.64
C ASP A 84 -9.46 -25.56 0.17
N GLU A 85 -9.71 -24.58 1.04
CA GLU A 85 -10.47 -23.38 0.68
C GLU A 85 -9.72 -22.54 -0.37
N MET A 86 -8.40 -22.41 -0.25
CA MET A 86 -7.61 -21.73 -1.29
C MET A 86 -7.68 -22.44 -2.62
N GLN A 87 -7.58 -23.78 -2.64
CA GLN A 87 -7.71 -24.54 -3.89
C GLN A 87 -9.08 -24.36 -4.52
N LEU A 88 -10.14 -24.34 -3.71
CA LEU A 88 -11.49 -24.09 -4.19
C LEU A 88 -11.62 -22.69 -4.79
N ILE A 89 -11.05 -21.68 -4.14
CA ILE A 89 -11.04 -20.29 -4.65
C ILE A 89 -10.23 -20.23 -5.95
N GLU A 90 -9.07 -20.87 -6.01
CA GLU A 90 -8.21 -20.93 -7.20
C GLU A 90 -8.94 -21.56 -8.41
N CYS A 91 -9.80 -22.56 -8.19
CA CYS A 91 -10.65 -23.11 -9.25
C CYS A 91 -11.58 -22.07 -9.91
N ALA A 92 -11.92 -20.99 -9.20
CA ALA A 92 -12.75 -19.91 -9.74
C ALA A 92 -11.95 -18.90 -10.60
N GLN A 93 -10.61 -18.99 -10.64
CA GLN A 93 -9.75 -18.00 -11.29
C GLN A 93 -10.17 -17.70 -12.74
N ALA A 94 -10.36 -18.73 -13.56
CA ALA A 94 -10.73 -18.55 -14.97
C ALA A 94 -12.07 -17.82 -15.15
N VAL A 95 -13.04 -18.09 -14.27
CA VAL A 95 -14.35 -17.43 -14.28
C VAL A 95 -14.21 -15.96 -13.86
N VAL A 96 -13.44 -15.71 -12.80
CA VAL A 96 -13.17 -14.36 -12.30
C VAL A 96 -12.47 -13.52 -13.37
N GLU A 97 -11.42 -14.05 -14.00
CA GLU A 97 -10.70 -13.39 -15.08
C GLU A 97 -11.62 -13.04 -16.25
N GLN A 98 -12.48 -13.98 -16.67
CA GLN A 98 -13.43 -13.75 -17.76
C GLN A 98 -14.44 -12.66 -17.42
N VAL A 99 -15.05 -12.73 -16.23
CA VAL A 99 -16.06 -11.75 -15.79
C VAL A 99 -15.47 -10.36 -15.67
N ILE A 100 -14.27 -10.24 -15.09
CA ILE A 100 -13.60 -8.94 -14.91
C ILE A 100 -13.20 -8.35 -16.26
N ASN A 101 -12.62 -9.14 -17.16
CA ASN A 101 -12.24 -8.65 -18.50
C ASN A 101 -13.47 -8.23 -19.32
N GLU A 102 -14.56 -9.00 -19.25
CA GLU A 102 -15.82 -8.64 -19.90
C GLU A 102 -16.38 -7.32 -19.35
N ALA A 103 -16.46 -7.19 -18.02
CA ALA A 103 -16.94 -5.98 -17.37
C ALA A 103 -16.06 -4.76 -17.73
N TRP A 104 -14.74 -4.94 -17.77
CA TRP A 104 -13.79 -3.88 -18.17
C TRP A 104 -14.01 -3.46 -19.63
N ARG A 105 -14.16 -4.40 -20.56
CA ARG A 105 -14.41 -4.11 -21.98
C ARG A 105 -15.72 -3.33 -22.19
N LEU A 106 -16.79 -3.73 -21.50
CA LEU A 106 -18.07 -3.03 -21.56
C LEU A 106 -17.94 -1.60 -21.03
N ARG A 107 -17.26 -1.41 -19.88
CA ARG A 107 -17.04 -0.09 -19.29
C ARG A 107 -16.23 0.84 -20.19
N GLN A 108 -15.16 0.35 -20.81
CA GLN A 108 -14.34 1.17 -21.71
C GLN A 108 -15.13 1.71 -22.91
N THR A 109 -16.16 0.97 -23.34
CA THR A 109 -17.04 1.39 -24.43
C THR A 109 -17.95 2.55 -24.00
N GLU A 110 -18.34 2.61 -22.72
CA GLU A 110 -19.25 3.62 -22.17
C GLU A 110 -18.53 4.82 -21.56
N GLN A 111 -17.36 4.61 -20.96
CA GLN A 111 -16.55 5.61 -20.28
C GLN A 111 -15.07 5.34 -20.58
N PRO A 112 -14.43 6.11 -21.49
CA PRO A 112 -13.01 5.99 -21.72
C PRO A 112 -12.25 6.31 -20.43
N ARG A 113 -11.15 5.58 -20.20
CA ARG A 113 -10.31 5.65 -19.00
C ARG A 113 -10.04 7.12 -18.64
N PRO A 114 -10.36 7.57 -17.40
CA PRO A 114 -9.96 8.91 -16.98
C PRO A 114 -8.44 9.03 -17.09
N ALA A 115 -7.96 10.16 -17.60
CA ALA A 115 -6.54 10.43 -17.77
C ALA A 115 -5.82 10.22 -16.43
N GLN A 116 -4.61 9.64 -16.49
CA GLN A 116 -3.75 9.18 -15.40
C GLN A 116 -3.36 10.24 -14.34
N ASP A 117 -3.95 11.43 -14.37
CA ASP A 117 -3.51 12.62 -13.65
C ASP A 117 -3.60 12.48 -12.12
N LEU A 118 -4.60 11.77 -11.58
CA LEU A 118 -4.77 11.68 -10.13
C LEU A 118 -3.78 10.70 -9.50
N ASP A 119 -3.67 9.50 -10.07
CA ASP A 119 -2.69 8.48 -9.62
C ASP A 119 -1.25 8.97 -9.78
N PHE A 120 -0.96 9.67 -10.88
CA PHE A 120 0.37 10.24 -11.12
C PHE A 120 0.71 11.31 -10.07
N LYS A 121 -0.20 12.26 -9.81
CA LYS A 121 0.01 13.31 -8.80
C LYS A 121 0.17 12.73 -7.39
N ILE A 122 -0.65 11.76 -7.03
CA ILE A 122 -0.60 11.12 -5.71
C ILE A 122 0.73 10.36 -5.52
N ARG A 123 1.21 9.66 -6.55
CA ARG A 123 2.56 9.04 -6.53
C ARG A 123 3.68 10.07 -6.46
N GLU A 124 3.58 11.15 -7.22
CA GLU A 124 4.57 12.23 -7.21
C GLU A 124 4.70 12.84 -5.80
N VAL A 125 3.56 13.06 -5.12
CA VAL A 125 3.55 13.50 -3.71
C VAL A 125 4.23 12.49 -2.79
N PHE A 126 3.98 11.19 -2.96
CA PHE A 126 4.65 10.15 -2.16
C PHE A 126 6.16 10.10 -2.41
N ASP A 127 6.57 10.13 -3.67
CA ASP A 127 7.98 10.04 -4.06
C ASP A 127 8.77 11.27 -3.61
N HIS A 128 8.12 12.44 -3.52
CA HIS A 128 8.70 13.70 -3.08
C HIS A 128 8.36 14.09 -1.64
N PHE A 129 7.77 13.20 -0.85
CA PHE A 129 7.41 13.50 0.53
C PHE A 129 8.63 13.94 1.34
N GLY A 130 8.55 15.15 1.89
CA GLY A 130 9.65 15.76 2.66
C GLY A 130 10.88 16.15 1.83
N ALA A 131 10.81 16.18 0.49
CA ALA A 131 11.97 16.46 -0.38
C ALA A 131 12.61 17.84 -0.16
N HIS A 132 11.88 18.79 0.41
CA HIS A 132 12.36 20.12 0.76
C HIS A 132 13.23 20.16 2.04
N ILE A 133 13.23 19.11 2.86
CA ILE A 133 13.96 19.05 4.14
C ILE A 133 14.86 17.80 4.23
N LEU A 134 14.42 16.68 3.64
CA LEU A 134 15.09 15.39 3.71
C LEU A 134 16.07 15.21 2.55
N THR A 135 17.22 14.63 2.85
CA THR A 135 18.15 14.16 1.82
C THR A 135 17.53 13.00 1.03
N VAL A 136 18.04 12.74 -0.18
CA VAL A 136 17.58 11.60 -1.02
C VAL A 136 17.59 10.29 -0.23
N ARG A 137 18.65 10.04 0.54
CA ARG A 137 18.77 8.82 1.34
C ARG A 137 17.74 8.74 2.47
N GLU A 138 17.39 9.87 3.07
CA GLU A 138 16.36 9.94 4.10
C GLU A 138 14.96 9.76 3.51
N GLN A 139 14.71 10.25 2.29
CA GLN A 139 13.46 10.02 1.56
C GLN A 139 13.25 8.53 1.27
N GLU A 140 14.28 7.85 0.76
CA GLU A 140 14.25 6.38 0.55
C GLU A 140 13.88 5.62 1.84
N ILE A 141 14.49 6.01 2.97
CA ILE A 141 14.19 5.40 4.27
C ILE A 141 12.75 5.69 4.70
N VAL A 142 12.27 6.92 4.56
CA VAL A 142 10.88 7.29 4.91
C VAL A 142 9.87 6.51 4.08
N GLN A 143 10.07 6.38 2.77
CA GLN A 143 9.18 5.61 1.91
C GLN A 143 9.06 4.15 2.37
N LEU A 144 10.17 3.53 2.77
CA LEU A 144 10.14 2.16 3.30
C LEU A 144 9.46 2.07 4.68
N LEU A 145 9.67 3.06 5.55
CA LEU A 145 9.02 3.10 6.86
C LEU A 145 7.50 3.31 6.75
N LEU A 146 7.05 4.17 5.83
CA LEU A 146 5.63 4.39 5.55
C LEU A 146 4.97 3.11 5.00
N ARG A 147 5.69 2.32 4.22
CA ARG A 147 5.26 1.00 3.73
C ARG A 147 5.28 -0.10 4.79
N GLY A 148 5.74 0.18 6.01
CA GLY A 148 5.75 -0.79 7.12
C GLY A 148 6.98 -1.70 7.20
N HIS A 149 8.11 -1.31 6.59
CA HIS A 149 9.38 -2.04 6.76
C HIS A 149 10.02 -1.75 8.13
N SER A 150 10.59 -2.78 8.78
CA SER A 150 11.40 -2.58 9.98
C SER A 150 12.76 -1.95 9.68
N SER A 151 13.45 -1.42 10.70
CA SER A 151 14.81 -0.90 10.54
C SER A 151 15.80 -1.96 10.00
N ALA A 152 15.55 -3.25 10.26
CA ALA A 152 16.38 -4.33 9.74
C ALA A 152 16.09 -4.57 8.25
N SER A 153 14.81 -4.62 7.86
CA SER A 153 14.41 -4.74 6.46
C SER A 153 14.87 -3.54 5.62
N VAL A 154 14.76 -2.32 6.15
CA VAL A 154 15.29 -1.10 5.51
C VAL A 154 16.80 -1.21 5.31
N ALA A 155 17.53 -1.69 6.32
CA ALA A 155 18.98 -1.84 6.26
C ALA A 155 19.40 -2.81 5.14
N GLU A 156 18.71 -3.93 5.03
CA GLU A 156 18.92 -4.94 4.00
C GLU A 156 18.63 -4.38 2.60
N GLN A 157 17.45 -3.79 2.39
CA GLN A 157 17.04 -3.25 1.08
C GLN A 157 17.95 -2.13 0.58
N LEU A 158 18.50 -1.34 1.51
CA LEU A 158 19.34 -0.20 1.18
C LEU A 158 20.84 -0.53 1.24
N GLY A 159 21.23 -1.75 1.63
CA GLY A 159 22.64 -2.16 1.72
C GLY A 159 23.45 -1.39 2.78
N ILE A 160 22.83 -1.04 3.92
CA ILE A 160 23.46 -0.32 5.03
C ILE A 160 23.28 -1.06 6.36
N SER A 161 23.92 -0.60 7.44
CA SER A 161 23.75 -1.25 8.75
C SER A 161 22.44 -0.82 9.43
N PRO A 162 21.82 -1.68 10.26
CA PRO A 162 20.68 -1.30 11.09
C PRO A 162 20.98 -0.12 12.04
N GLY A 163 22.24 0.01 12.49
CA GLY A 163 22.69 1.16 13.28
C GLY A 163 22.65 2.46 12.48
N THR A 164 23.07 2.42 11.21
CA THR A 164 22.97 3.54 10.27
C THR A 164 21.51 3.95 10.05
N VAL A 165 20.61 2.98 9.87
CA VAL A 165 19.16 3.26 9.76
C VAL A 165 18.62 3.95 11.00
N LYS A 166 19.00 3.51 12.22
CA LYS A 166 18.57 4.17 13.47
C LYS A 166 19.02 5.64 13.53
N ILE A 167 20.24 5.94 13.09
CA ILE A 167 20.76 7.31 13.03
C ILE A 167 19.94 8.14 12.02
N HIS A 168 19.72 7.62 10.82
CA HIS A 168 18.88 8.30 9.83
C HIS A 168 17.47 8.55 10.35
N ARG A 169 16.82 7.56 11.00
CA ARG A 169 15.49 7.72 11.61
C ARG A 169 15.46 8.87 12.62
N LYS A 170 16.45 8.94 13.51
CA LYS A 170 16.56 10.04 14.49
C LYS A 170 16.67 11.40 13.79
N ASN A 171 17.49 11.48 12.73
CA ASN A 171 17.68 12.72 11.98
C ASN A 171 16.42 13.12 11.20
N ILE A 172 15.75 12.16 10.55
CA ILE A 172 14.47 12.35 9.88
C ILE A 172 13.44 12.91 10.85
N TYR A 173 13.31 12.28 12.02
CA TYR A 173 12.31 12.67 13.02
C TYR A 173 12.59 14.09 13.54
N ALA A 174 13.85 14.41 13.83
CA ALA A 174 14.24 15.76 14.21
C ALA A 174 13.99 16.79 13.11
N LYS A 175 14.25 16.45 11.85
CA LYS A 175 14.03 17.32 10.69
C LYS A 175 12.55 17.58 10.40
N LEU A 176 11.70 16.57 10.60
CA LEU A 176 10.26 16.66 10.39
C LEU A 176 9.50 17.16 11.63
N GLY A 177 10.19 17.34 12.77
CA GLY A 177 9.56 17.79 14.02
C GLY A 177 8.63 16.75 14.66
N ILE A 178 8.92 15.46 14.49
CA ILE A 178 8.11 14.36 15.00
C ILE A 178 8.89 13.48 15.98
N GLY A 179 8.19 12.80 16.87
CA GLY A 179 8.71 11.83 17.83
C GLY A 179 8.39 10.37 17.50
N SER A 180 7.45 10.09 16.59
CA SER A 180 6.98 8.72 16.33
C SER A 180 6.78 8.39 14.85
N GLN A 181 6.70 7.08 14.56
CA GLN A 181 6.33 6.60 13.23
C GLN A 181 4.84 6.85 12.91
N SER A 182 4.00 6.91 13.94
CA SER A 182 2.57 7.24 13.82
C SER A 182 2.40 8.69 13.36
N GLU A 183 3.19 9.61 13.94
CA GLU A 183 3.24 11.00 13.49
C GLU A 183 3.80 11.11 12.07
N LEU A 184 4.81 10.32 11.69
CA LEU A 184 5.30 10.28 10.30
C LEU A 184 4.17 9.93 9.32
N LEU A 185 3.36 8.91 9.63
CA LEU A 185 2.21 8.55 8.82
C LEU A 185 1.18 9.68 8.78
N GLY A 186 0.87 10.28 9.94
CA GLY A 186 -0.05 11.42 10.01
C GLY A 186 0.40 12.62 9.18
N LEU A 187 1.70 12.95 9.20
CA LEU A 187 2.29 13.99 8.33
C LEU A 187 2.08 13.65 6.86
N PHE A 188 2.34 12.41 6.48
CA PHE A 188 2.22 11.95 5.10
C PHE A 188 0.77 12.00 4.59
N ILE A 189 -0.19 11.50 5.37
CA ILE A 189 -1.61 11.58 5.01
C ILE A 189 -2.07 13.04 4.89
N ARG A 190 -1.57 13.93 5.76
CA ARG A 190 -1.87 15.36 5.69
C ARG A 190 -1.37 16.01 4.40
N ASP A 191 -0.15 15.65 3.98
CA ASP A 191 0.45 16.12 2.74
C ASP A 191 -0.33 15.63 1.51
N LEU A 192 -0.84 14.39 1.55
CA LEU A 192 -1.72 13.81 0.52
C LEU A 192 -3.10 14.49 0.42
N THR A 193 -3.73 14.78 1.56
CA THR A 193 -5.10 15.33 1.58
C THR A 193 -5.14 16.84 1.40
N GLY A 194 -3.98 17.51 1.36
CA GLY A 194 -3.87 18.96 1.20
C GLY A 194 -4.51 19.76 2.35
N GLN A 195 -4.81 19.13 3.49
CA GLN A 195 -5.40 19.81 4.65
C GLN A 195 -4.29 20.28 5.60
N GLU A 196 -4.05 21.58 5.68
CA GLU A 196 -3.44 22.19 6.86
C GLU A 196 -4.38 21.99 8.06
N LEU A 197 -4.27 20.87 8.76
CA LEU A 197 -4.83 20.75 10.10
C LEU A 197 -3.98 21.66 11.01
N VAL A 198 -4.52 22.84 11.25
CA VAL A 198 -4.13 23.78 12.29
C VAL A 198 -3.96 22.99 13.58
N VAL A 199 -2.71 22.74 13.97
CA VAL A 199 -2.37 22.35 15.33
C VAL A 199 -2.35 23.66 16.11
N GLU A 200 -3.50 24.04 16.66
CA GLU A 200 -3.53 25.11 17.66
C GLU A 200 -2.92 24.60 18.98
N PRO A 201 -2.24 25.50 19.72
CA PRO A 201 -1.23 25.19 20.72
C PRO A 201 -1.76 24.66 22.06
#